data_AF-A0A9P6ZHF4-F1
#
_entry.id   AF-A0A9P6ZHF4-F1
#
_cell.length_a   1.000
_cell.length_b   1.000
_cell.length_c   1.000
_cell.angle_alpha   90.00
_cell.angle_beta   90.00
_cell.angle_gamma   90.00
#
_symmetry.space_group_name_H-M   'P 1'
#
loop_
_entity.id
_entity.type
_entity.pdbx_description
1 polymer ?
#
loop_
_entity_poly.entity_id
_entity_poly.type
_entity_poly.pdbx_seq_one_letter_code
_entity_poly.pdbx_strand_id
1 'polypeptide(L)'
;DTPVGQHAGKIFEQFIFDVIEQAPNRKSKREGSYLTIPVCRHIDLAQPELLQVLELPFDQAQYCICTPEQWKMHFDRIFPPSLKEAGTSGQNFPSCSYYKSYLALAIDVGDKPLGKVRVVLRVEFDKLAWVPWTLVDRMWGTGAKTSRAWKVSTSSGEKGRPNDRHQPSMP
;
A
#
# COMPACT_ATOMS: atom_id res chain seq x y z
N ASP A 1 -7.31 -13.61 -26.92
CA ASP A 1 -7.08 -13.37 -25.47
C ASP A 1 -5.96 -12.40 -25.11
N THR A 2 -5.22 -11.83 -26.06
CA THR A 2 -4.10 -10.89 -25.83
C THR A 2 -4.43 -9.48 -25.29
N PRO A 3 -5.59 -8.84 -25.60
CA PRO A 3 -5.85 -7.45 -25.19
C PRO A 3 -6.08 -7.23 -23.68
N VAL A 4 -6.64 -8.23 -23.01
CA VAL A 4 -7.01 -8.16 -21.59
C VAL A 4 -5.76 -8.21 -20.70
N GLY A 5 -4.83 -9.12 -21.00
CA GLY A 5 -3.57 -9.23 -20.25
C GLY A 5 -2.71 -7.98 -20.37
N GLN A 6 -2.64 -7.36 -21.55
CA GLN A 6 -1.86 -6.15 -21.76
C GLN A 6 -2.42 -4.94 -20.99
N HIS A 7 -3.75 -4.78 -20.92
CA HIS A 7 -4.35 -3.72 -20.10
C HIS A 7 -4.15 -3.97 -18.60
N ALA A 8 -4.29 -5.21 -18.16
CA ALA A 8 -4.04 -5.59 -16.77
C ALA A 8 -2.59 -5.29 -16.34
N GLY A 9 -1.61 -5.60 -17.21
CA GLY A 9 -0.20 -5.29 -16.95
C GLY A 9 0.04 -3.80 -16.73
N LYS A 10 -0.46 -2.94 -17.62
CA LYS A 10 -0.32 -1.47 -17.48
C LYS A 10 -1.00 -0.92 -16.22
N ILE A 11 -2.18 -1.44 -15.89
CA ILE A 11 -2.88 -1.09 -14.64
C ILE A 11 -2.03 -1.48 -13.44
N PHE A 12 -1.41 -2.66 -13.47
CA PHE A 12 -0.58 -3.14 -12.37
C PHE A 12 0.71 -2.33 -12.21
N GLU A 13 1.40 -2.01 -13.30
CA GLU A 13 2.59 -1.12 -13.27
C GLU A 13 2.24 0.24 -12.67
N GLN A 14 1.14 0.86 -13.13
CA GLN A 14 0.68 2.13 -12.59
C GLN A 14 0.28 2.02 -11.11
N PHE A 15 -0.26 0.88 -10.67
CA PHE A 15 -0.59 0.65 -9.27
C PHE A 15 0.66 0.75 -8.38
N ILE A 16 1.78 0.17 -8.81
CA ILE A 16 3.04 0.24 -8.04
C ILE A 16 3.50 1.69 -7.89
N PHE A 17 3.46 2.45 -8.99
CA PHE A 17 3.78 3.88 -8.97
C PHE A 17 2.88 4.67 -8.01
N ASP A 18 1.57 4.51 -8.15
CA ASP A 18 0.59 5.25 -7.36
C ASP A 18 0.67 4.91 -5.86
N VAL A 19 1.01 3.67 -5.49
CA VAL A 19 1.22 3.29 -4.08
C VAL A 19 2.32 4.14 -3.44
N ILE A 20 3.42 4.34 -4.16
CA ILE A 20 4.56 5.15 -3.70
C ILE A 20 4.20 6.64 -3.71
N GLU A 21 3.58 7.13 -4.78
CA GLU A 21 3.19 8.54 -4.89
C GLU A 21 2.21 8.97 -3.78
N GLN A 22 1.27 8.08 -3.44
CA GLN A 22 0.24 8.35 -2.42
C GLN A 22 0.69 8.00 -1.00
N ALA A 23 1.97 7.66 -0.78
CA ALA A 23 2.48 7.37 0.55
C ALA A 23 2.26 8.56 1.51
N PRO A 24 1.90 8.29 2.78
CA PRO A 24 1.54 9.35 3.72
C PRO A 24 2.74 10.26 4.02
N ASN A 25 2.44 11.55 4.21
CA ASN A 25 3.38 12.51 4.76
C ASN A 25 3.36 12.46 6.29
N ARG A 26 4.45 12.93 6.90
CA ARG A 26 4.49 13.19 8.35
C ARG A 26 3.50 14.30 8.72
N LYS A 27 3.21 14.45 10.02
CA LYS A 27 2.12 15.28 10.58
C LYS A 27 2.08 16.72 10.06
N SER A 28 3.21 17.26 9.59
CA SER A 28 3.24 18.54 8.88
C SER A 28 3.93 18.42 7.51
N LYS A 29 3.51 19.24 6.54
CA LYS A 29 4.18 19.38 5.22
C LYS A 29 5.67 19.71 5.33
N ARG A 30 6.12 20.21 6.49
CA ARG A 30 7.51 20.59 6.77
C ARG A 30 8.38 19.40 7.21
N GLU A 31 7.77 18.30 7.66
CA GLU A 31 8.49 17.13 8.17
C GLU A 31 8.83 16.11 7.08
N GLY A 32 8.31 16.28 5.86
CA GLY A 32 8.57 15.40 4.71
C GLY A 32 7.71 14.14 4.67
N SER A 33 7.96 13.30 3.65
CA SER A 33 7.31 11.99 3.51
C SER A 33 7.84 10.99 4.54
N TYR A 34 7.06 9.95 4.85
CA TYR A 34 7.63 8.77 5.54
C TYR A 34 8.54 7.95 4.62
N LEU A 35 8.45 8.13 3.30
CA LEU A 35 9.30 7.43 2.33
C LEU A 35 10.75 7.87 2.45
N THR A 36 11.65 6.89 2.45
CA THR A 36 13.10 7.12 2.31
C THR A 36 13.48 7.48 0.88
N ILE A 37 12.60 7.22 -0.09
CA ILE A 37 12.83 7.48 -1.51
C ILE A 37 12.53 8.96 -1.82
N PRO A 38 13.51 9.74 -2.32
CA PRO A 38 13.28 11.10 -2.77
C PRO A 38 12.27 11.17 -3.91
N VAL A 39 11.42 12.21 -3.92
CA VAL A 39 10.37 12.42 -4.94
C VAL A 39 10.93 12.36 -6.38
N CYS A 40 12.11 12.94 -6.62
CA CYS A 40 12.74 12.92 -7.94
C CYS A 40 13.14 11.52 -8.45
N ARG A 41 13.11 10.51 -7.59
CA ARG A 41 13.46 9.11 -7.89
C ARG A 41 12.23 8.20 -7.93
N HIS A 42 11.03 8.72 -7.71
CA HIS A 42 9.81 7.90 -7.70
C HIS A 42 9.59 7.19 -9.04
N ILE A 43 9.80 7.89 -10.16
CA ILE A 43 9.67 7.31 -11.50
C ILE A 43 10.64 6.13 -11.70
N ASP A 44 11.89 6.29 -11.25
CA ASP A 44 12.93 5.28 -11.46
C ASP A 44 12.76 4.06 -10.52
N LEU A 45 12.27 4.29 -9.30
CA LEU A 45 12.30 3.29 -8.23
C LEU A 45 10.93 2.67 -7.91
N ALA A 46 9.82 3.26 -8.34
CA ALA A 46 8.50 2.65 -8.17
C ALA A 46 8.25 1.55 -9.20
N GLN A 47 9.14 0.55 -9.19
CA GLN A 47 9.11 -0.66 -9.99
C GLN A 47 8.60 -1.82 -9.13
N PRO A 48 8.07 -2.92 -9.73
CA PRO A 48 7.52 -4.04 -8.98
C PRO A 48 8.47 -4.59 -7.90
N GLU A 49 9.78 -4.60 -8.16
CA GLU A 49 10.82 -5.09 -7.26
C GLU A 49 10.79 -4.41 -5.89
N LEU A 50 10.39 -3.13 -5.83
CA LEU A 50 10.28 -2.38 -4.59
C LEU A 50 9.26 -2.98 -3.62
N LEU A 51 8.17 -3.56 -4.14
CA LEU A 51 7.12 -4.20 -3.34
C LEU A 51 7.33 -5.72 -3.21
N GLN A 52 8.28 -6.31 -3.94
CA GLN A 52 8.61 -7.75 -3.90
C GLN A 52 9.66 -8.10 -2.83
N VAL A 53 10.30 -7.10 -2.22
CA VAL A 53 11.25 -7.27 -1.12
C VAL A 53 10.62 -6.93 0.23
N LEU A 54 11.07 -7.57 1.32
CA LEU A 54 10.58 -7.29 2.68
C LEU A 54 11.13 -5.99 3.28
N GLU A 55 12.13 -5.39 2.64
CA GLU A 55 12.68 -4.11 3.06
C GLU A 55 11.71 -2.98 2.71
N LEU A 56 11.20 -2.33 3.74
CA LEU A 56 10.21 -1.26 3.61
C LEU A 56 10.91 0.08 3.35
N PRO A 57 10.56 0.83 2.30
CA PRO A 57 11.19 2.11 1.96
C PRO A 57 10.69 3.27 2.84
N PHE A 58 10.59 3.06 4.16
CA PHE A 58 10.04 4.04 5.11
C PHE A 58 10.97 4.25 6.30
N ASP A 59 11.13 5.49 6.75
CA ASP A 59 11.88 5.80 7.98
C ASP A 59 11.20 5.18 9.21
N GLN A 60 9.87 5.18 9.20
CA GLN A 60 9.02 4.61 10.24
C GLN A 60 7.76 4.05 9.59
N ALA A 61 7.55 2.74 9.76
CA ALA A 61 6.30 2.08 9.40
C ALA A 61 5.94 1.01 10.42
N GLN A 62 4.65 0.82 10.64
CA GLN A 62 4.15 -0.38 11.32
C GLN A 62 3.74 -1.41 10.27
N TYR A 63 4.09 -2.66 10.50
CA TYR A 63 3.75 -3.77 9.63
C TYR A 63 3.20 -4.94 10.42
N CYS A 64 2.42 -5.79 9.78
CA CYS A 64 1.97 -7.07 10.31
C CYS A 64 2.06 -8.13 9.22
N ILE A 65 2.12 -9.40 9.62
CA ILE A 65 2.06 -10.51 8.66
C ILE A 65 0.58 -10.80 8.40
N CYS A 66 0.18 -10.68 7.13
CA CYS A 66 -1.21 -10.92 6.72
C CYS A 66 -1.54 -12.41 6.72
N THR A 67 -2.74 -12.76 7.16
CA THR A 67 -3.34 -14.06 6.82
C THR A 67 -3.78 -14.07 5.34
N PRO A 68 -4.04 -15.24 4.73
CA PRO A 68 -4.55 -15.32 3.36
C PRO A 68 -5.84 -14.51 3.15
N GLU A 69 -6.71 -14.46 4.14
CA GLU A 69 -7.97 -13.71 4.10
C GLU A 69 -7.71 -12.20 4.12
N GLN A 70 -6.74 -11.75 4.92
CA GLN A 70 -6.32 -10.34 4.95
C GLN A 70 -5.68 -9.94 3.63
N TRP A 71 -4.81 -10.79 3.07
CA TRP A 71 -4.19 -10.54 1.77
C TRP A 71 -5.24 -10.43 0.65
N LYS A 72 -6.21 -11.36 0.63
CA LYS A 72 -7.35 -11.29 -0.30
C LYS A 72 -8.17 -10.01 -0.08
N MET A 73 -8.42 -9.63 1.16
CA MET A 73 -9.16 -8.40 1.49
C MET A 73 -8.44 -7.15 0.97
N HIS A 74 -7.11 -7.08 1.08
CA HIS A 74 -6.34 -5.98 0.50
C HIS A 74 -6.43 -5.97 -1.04
N PHE A 75 -6.32 -7.13 -1.67
CA PHE A 75 -6.52 -7.25 -3.12
C PHE A 75 -7.91 -6.76 -3.56
N ASP A 76 -8.97 -7.17 -2.85
CA ASP A 76 -10.34 -6.77 -3.17
C ASP A 76 -10.61 -5.27 -2.92
N ARG A 77 -9.82 -4.61 -2.08
CA ARG A 77 -9.90 -3.15 -1.89
C ARG A 77 -9.15 -2.39 -2.98
N ILE A 78 -7.95 -2.86 -3.33
CA ILE A 78 -7.10 -2.24 -4.35
C ILE A 78 -7.72 -2.39 -5.74
N PHE A 79 -8.24 -3.58 -6.02
CA PHE A 79 -9.01 -3.91 -7.21
C PHE A 79 -10.38 -4.40 -6.72
N PRO A 80 -11.45 -3.61 -6.82
CA PRO A 80 -12.80 -4.04 -6.45
C PRO A 80 -13.39 -5.11 -7.40
N PRO A 81 -14.11 -6.14 -6.90
CA PRO A 81 -14.67 -7.20 -7.75
C PRO A 81 -15.78 -6.71 -8.69
N SER A 82 -16.41 -5.59 -8.35
CA SER A 82 -17.47 -4.95 -9.13
C SER A 82 -17.46 -3.44 -8.92
N LEU A 83 -18.14 -2.69 -9.81
CA LEU A 83 -18.32 -1.24 -9.66
C LEU A 83 -19.13 -0.88 -8.40
N LYS A 84 -20.03 -1.76 -7.96
CA LYS A 84 -20.81 -1.58 -6.73
C LYS A 84 -19.90 -1.64 -5.48
N GLU A 85 -18.90 -2.51 -5.50
CA GLU A 85 -17.94 -2.68 -4.42
C GLU A 85 -16.79 -1.67 -4.46
N ALA A 86 -16.63 -0.95 -5.57
CA ALA A 86 -15.75 0.21 -5.66
C ALA A 86 -16.24 1.44 -4.84
N GLY A 87 -17.37 1.29 -4.11
CA GLY A 87 -18.11 2.34 -3.41
C GLY A 87 -17.26 3.35 -2.63
N THR A 88 -17.78 4.60 -2.52
CA THR A 88 -17.12 5.82 -2.00
C THR A 88 -15.64 5.63 -1.76
N SER A 89 -14.89 5.49 -2.87
CA SER A 89 -13.46 5.26 -2.84
C SER A 89 -12.85 6.38 -2.01
N GLY A 90 -12.43 6.04 -0.79
CA GLY A 90 -12.07 7.07 0.16
C GLY A 90 -10.69 7.66 -0.17
N GLN A 91 -10.05 8.31 0.80
CA GLN A 91 -8.80 9.05 0.59
C GLN A 91 -7.75 8.23 -0.20
N ASN A 92 -7.10 8.89 -1.16
CA ASN A 92 -6.05 8.40 -2.06
C ASN A 92 -6.51 7.54 -3.26
N PHE A 93 -7.58 6.74 -3.19
CA PHE A 93 -7.98 5.92 -4.36
C PHE A 93 -8.45 6.76 -5.56
N PRO A 94 -9.33 7.77 -5.40
CA PRO A 94 -9.75 8.62 -6.53
C PRO A 94 -8.65 9.45 -7.17
N SER A 95 -7.53 9.70 -6.48
CA SER A 95 -6.38 10.41 -7.08
C SER A 95 -5.53 9.49 -7.94
N CYS A 96 -5.48 8.19 -7.63
CA CYS A 96 -4.69 7.19 -8.34
C CYS A 96 -5.12 7.02 -9.81
N SER A 97 -4.13 7.05 -10.71
CA SER A 97 -4.30 6.80 -12.13
C SER A 97 -4.64 5.34 -12.44
N TYR A 98 -4.05 4.40 -11.71
CA TYR A 98 -4.34 2.97 -11.86
C TYR A 98 -5.81 2.68 -11.55
N TYR A 99 -6.34 3.31 -10.50
CA TYR A 99 -7.69 3.07 -10.01
C TYR A 99 -8.72 3.60 -10.99
N LYS A 100 -8.51 4.81 -11.53
CA LYS A 100 -9.33 5.37 -12.62
C LYS A 100 -9.34 4.46 -13.84
N SER A 101 -8.17 4.00 -14.25
CA SER A 101 -8.01 3.12 -15.42
C SER A 101 -8.68 1.76 -15.21
N TYR A 102 -8.57 1.20 -14.00
CA TYR A 102 -9.24 -0.03 -13.61
C TYR A 102 -10.76 0.12 -13.62
N LEU A 103 -11.30 1.21 -13.08
CA LEU A 103 -12.75 1.46 -13.09
C LEU A 103 -13.28 1.71 -14.50
N ALA A 104 -12.55 2.45 -15.34
CA ALA A 104 -12.90 2.63 -16.74
C ALA A 104 -12.95 1.27 -17.47
N LEU A 105 -11.93 0.43 -17.28
CA LEU A 105 -11.91 -0.92 -17.83
C LEU A 105 -13.10 -1.76 -17.31
N ALA A 106 -13.42 -1.67 -16.01
CA ALA A 106 -14.54 -2.37 -15.41
C ALA A 106 -15.90 -1.93 -15.99
N ILE A 107 -16.07 -0.64 -16.28
CA ILE A 107 -17.25 -0.09 -16.97
C ILE A 107 -17.35 -0.66 -18.39
N ASP A 108 -16.23 -0.65 -19.13
CA ASP A 108 -16.20 -1.05 -20.54
C ASP A 108 -16.47 -2.55 -20.73
N VAL A 109 -15.93 -3.39 -19.86
CA VAL A 109 -15.99 -4.85 -20.03
C VAL A 109 -17.13 -5.51 -19.24
N GLY A 110 -17.64 -4.85 -18.19
CA GLY A 110 -18.63 -5.39 -17.27
C GLY A 110 -18.11 -6.48 -16.32
N ASP A 111 -18.94 -6.92 -15.37
CA ASP A 111 -18.50 -7.74 -14.24
C ASP A 111 -17.93 -9.11 -14.62
N LYS A 112 -18.54 -9.82 -15.58
CA LYS A 112 -18.10 -11.18 -15.96
C LYS A 112 -16.68 -11.17 -16.58
N PRO A 113 -16.38 -10.33 -17.59
CA PRO A 113 -15.02 -10.22 -18.11
C PRO A 113 -14.02 -9.59 -17.12
N LEU A 114 -14.48 -8.71 -16.22
CA LEU A 114 -13.64 -8.14 -15.15
C LEU A 114 -13.03 -9.24 -14.29
N GLY A 115 -13.76 -10.33 -14.02
CA GLY A 115 -13.22 -11.51 -13.33
C GLY A 115 -11.93 -12.06 -13.96
N LYS A 116 -11.81 -12.05 -15.30
CA LYS A 116 -10.59 -12.50 -15.99
C LYS A 116 -9.44 -11.50 -15.82
N VAL A 117 -9.73 -10.20 -15.87
CA VAL A 117 -8.75 -9.14 -15.58
C VAL A 117 -8.18 -9.33 -14.18
N ARG A 118 -9.07 -9.56 -13.20
CA ARG A 118 -8.69 -9.79 -11.80
C ARG A 118 -7.80 -11.00 -11.62
N VAL A 119 -8.07 -12.10 -12.34
CA VAL A 119 -7.20 -13.29 -12.28
C VAL A 119 -5.77 -12.93 -12.69
N VAL A 120 -5.61 -12.15 -13.77
CA VAL A 120 -4.27 -11.70 -14.23
C VAL A 120 -3.63 -10.78 -13.19
N LEU A 121 -4.36 -9.77 -12.70
CA LEU A 121 -3.87 -8.86 -11.67
C LEU A 121 -3.49 -9.61 -10.38
N ARG A 122 -4.23 -10.66 -10.03
CA ARG A 122 -3.98 -11.45 -8.83
C ARG A 122 -2.66 -12.21 -8.90
N VAL A 123 -2.32 -12.77 -10.07
CA VAL A 123 -1.04 -13.44 -10.29
C VAL A 123 0.13 -12.50 -10.05
N GLU A 124 0.04 -11.24 -10.50
CA GLU A 124 1.09 -10.25 -10.26
C GLU A 124 1.09 -9.76 -8.81
N PHE A 125 -0.10 -9.54 -8.23
CA PHE A 125 -0.25 -9.09 -6.84
C PHE A 125 0.31 -10.10 -5.83
N ASP A 126 0.14 -11.40 -6.06
CA ASP A 126 0.64 -12.45 -5.16
C ASP A 126 2.17 -12.62 -5.23
N LYS A 127 2.87 -11.93 -6.15
CA LYS A 127 4.34 -11.84 -6.15
C LYS A 127 4.86 -10.80 -5.17
N LEU A 128 4.02 -9.88 -4.69
CA LEU A 128 4.41 -8.80 -3.79
C LEU A 128 4.66 -9.34 -2.37
N ALA A 129 5.70 -8.82 -1.72
CA ALA A 129 6.02 -9.14 -0.33
C ALA A 129 5.24 -8.26 0.66
N TRP A 130 4.81 -7.07 0.25
CA TRP A 130 4.02 -6.15 1.07
C TRP A 130 3.14 -5.23 0.22
N VAL A 131 2.09 -4.71 0.85
CA VAL A 131 1.19 -3.69 0.31
C VAL A 131 0.76 -2.73 1.42
N PRO A 132 0.22 -1.54 1.08
CA PRO A 132 -0.38 -0.66 2.08
C PRO A 132 -1.46 -1.38 2.89
N TRP A 133 -1.54 -1.07 4.19
CA TRP A 133 -2.69 -1.50 5.00
C TRP A 133 -3.92 -0.69 4.61
N THR A 134 -4.64 -1.14 3.60
CA THR A 134 -5.86 -0.49 3.11
C THR A 134 -6.96 -0.56 4.16
N LEU A 135 -7.72 0.52 4.33
CA LEU A 135 -9.02 0.53 5.00
C LEU A 135 -10.13 0.66 3.95
N VAL A 136 -11.38 0.62 4.40
CA VAL A 136 -12.55 0.80 3.52
C VAL A 136 -12.51 2.18 2.82
N ASP A 137 -12.00 3.19 3.51
CA ASP A 137 -12.00 4.59 3.09
C ASP A 137 -10.62 5.13 2.73
N ARG A 138 -9.57 4.30 2.61
CA ARG A 138 -8.23 4.78 2.23
C ARG A 138 -7.27 3.67 1.84
N MET A 139 -6.34 3.99 0.94
CA MET A 139 -5.23 3.10 0.60
C MET A 139 -4.24 2.93 1.76
N TRP A 140 -3.88 4.02 2.45
CA TRP A 140 -2.87 4.00 3.51
C TRP A 140 -3.49 4.17 4.91
N GLY A 141 -3.36 3.13 5.75
CA GLY A 141 -3.68 3.22 7.17
C GLY A 141 -2.58 3.94 7.96
N THR A 142 -2.88 5.10 8.54
CA THR A 142 -1.90 5.94 9.27
C THR A 142 -2.10 5.96 10.79
N GLY A 143 -3.15 5.29 11.30
CA GLY A 143 -3.43 5.22 12.73
C GLY A 143 -2.52 4.20 13.43
N ALA A 144 -1.91 4.62 14.55
CA ALA A 144 -1.08 3.73 15.37
C ALA A 144 -1.87 2.49 15.82
N LYS A 145 -1.25 1.33 15.66
CA LYS A 145 -1.79 0.03 16.06
C LYS A 145 -1.05 -0.47 17.29
N THR A 146 -1.82 -0.95 18.27
CA THR A 146 -1.32 -1.36 19.59
C THR A 146 -1.40 -2.87 19.83
N SER A 147 -1.95 -3.65 18.89
CA SER A 147 -2.04 -5.10 19.07
C SER A 147 -0.70 -5.79 18.79
N ARG A 148 -0.49 -6.95 19.43
CA ARG A 148 0.75 -7.75 19.33
C ARG A 148 1.11 -8.22 17.90
N ALA A 149 0.16 -8.18 16.98
CA ALA A 149 0.40 -8.53 15.58
C ALA A 149 1.22 -7.47 14.82
N TRP A 150 1.29 -6.25 15.34
CA TRP A 150 1.98 -5.13 14.68
C TRP A 150 3.40 -4.99 15.21
N LYS A 151 4.33 -4.90 14.27
CA LYS A 151 5.76 -4.64 14.49
C LYS A 151 6.11 -3.27 13.95
N VAL A 152 7.12 -2.64 14.53
CA VAL A 152 7.64 -1.35 14.06
C VAL A 152 8.90 -1.61 13.27
N SER A 153 8.97 -1.09 12.05
CA SER A 153 10.23 -0.93 11.32
C SER A 153 10.83 0.41 11.72
N THR A 154 12.03 0.37 12.28
CA THR A 154 12.87 1.55 12.47
C THR A 154 14.11 1.32 11.63
N SER A 155 14.36 2.17 10.62
CA SER A 155 15.68 2.21 10.00
C SER A 155 16.66 2.69 11.07
N SER A 156 17.48 1.77 11.59
CA SER A 156 18.33 1.95 12.76
C SER A 156 19.22 3.18 12.67
N GLY A 157 18.92 4.19 13.48
CA GLY A 157 19.94 4.91 14.22
C GLY A 157 19.73 4.58 15.69
N GLU A 158 20.50 3.64 16.23
CA GLU A 158 20.64 3.50 17.68
C GLU A 158 21.09 4.84 18.26
N LYS A 159 20.17 5.54 18.92
CA LYS A 159 20.52 6.30 20.12
C LYS A 159 19.78 5.62 21.26
N GLY A 160 20.49 4.72 21.95
CA GLY A 160 20.03 4.19 23.22
C GLY A 160 19.60 5.35 24.11
N ARG A 161 18.32 5.34 24.52
CA ARG A 161 17.93 6.13 25.68
C ARG A 161 18.48 5.39 26.91
N PRO A 162 19.30 6.02 27.75
CA PRO A 162 19.59 5.47 29.06
C PRO A 162 18.28 5.33 29.81
N ASN A 163 18.07 4.15 30.37
CA ASN A 163 16.95 3.81 31.22
C ASN A 163 17.18 4.43 32.60
N ASP A 164 16.94 5.74 32.77
CA ASP A 164 16.97 6.37 34.08
C ASP A 164 15.64 6.14 34.81
N ARG A 165 15.52 4.95 35.41
CA ARG A 165 14.71 4.80 36.62
C ARG A 165 15.43 5.51 37.77
N HIS A 166 15.09 6.77 37.99
CA HIS A 166 15.25 7.37 39.32
C HIS A 166 13.92 7.21 40.06
N GLN A 167 13.84 6.15 40.89
CA GLN A 167 12.97 6.18 42.05
C GLN A 167 13.59 7.15 43.07
N PRO A 168 12.88 8.19 43.54
CA PRO A 168 13.28 8.86 44.77
C PRO A 168 12.86 7.96 45.93
N SER A 169 13.82 7.24 46.51
CA SER A 169 13.76 6.91 47.93
C SER A 169 14.08 8.18 48.71
N MET A 170 13.30 8.48 49.74
CA MET A 170 13.62 9.27 50.94
C MET A 170 12.30 9.73 51.61
N PRO A 171 12.29 10.04 52.91
CA PRO A 171 13.05 9.50 54.03
C PRO A 171 12.20 8.64 54.99
#